data_AF-A0A3M1I124-F1
#
_entry.id   AF-A0A3M1I124-F1
#
_cell.length_a   1.000
_cell.length_b   1.000
_cell.length_c   1.000
_cell.angle_alpha   90.00
_cell.angle_beta   90.00
_cell.angle_gamma   90.00
#
_symmetry.space_group_name_H-M   'P 1'
#
loop_
_entity.id
_entity.type
_entity.pdbx_description
1 polymer ?
#
loop_
_entity_poly.entity_id
_entity_poly.type
_entity_poly.pdbx_seq_one_letter_code
_entity_poly.pdbx_strand_id
1 'polypeptide(L)'
;SIQSTGGGIFTYTALEAAAKEVLKSSLETRHIILFADAADAEEPGSYKKLLRELQAKKITVTVIALGTPRDSDAAFLKDVARRGGGRIYFSEDPMSLPQIFAGETLTVMKSSFVDEPIQAKWMPGFYLISLPMGRNFPNLGGFNLTFLKPKASLALQTVHPEYQSPLLAAWYRGGGRVLAFTGEVDGRYTGALRNWPKYGDFFVTLVRWVMGMELPQDFYVESRRRGNRGEIYLEFEDESKAPPTVKVIDPKGNKMSLTWNLAPGGYKAEFPMNQRGIYFPILEWKHQNQKAVFRGPPLALPYGAEFLPEVQNRNGKEILEKLSKITKGQEIVHFSGLFQDIPENSRYQSLLPYLAFIILLLTLLEIGGRRVGLLSKIDHFLLRDWKITGQGFLRILQRSQDKKEKETSIQQKKIASPIDFQKVSKTPLVEEEKNPPPSSPVKGKEEEKEEDISGLFSKAKKQAQKRLDS
;
A
#
# COMPACT_ATOMS: atom_id res chain seq x y z
N SER A 1 21.76 22.73 24.58
CA SER A 1 21.48 22.14 25.90
C SER A 1 20.12 22.62 26.34
N ILE A 2 19.22 21.71 26.75
CA ILE A 2 17.98 22.11 27.42
C ILE A 2 18.39 22.37 28.87
N GLN A 3 18.42 23.64 29.27
CA GLN A 3 18.65 24.01 30.67
C GLN A 3 17.32 23.85 31.42
N SER A 4 17.34 23.00 32.44
CA SER A 4 16.27 22.91 33.43
C SER A 4 16.39 24.13 34.36
N THR A 5 15.75 25.22 33.96
CA THR A 5 15.41 26.30 34.88
C THR A 5 14.21 25.83 35.68
N GLY A 6 14.45 25.42 36.92
CA GLY A 6 13.39 25.04 37.85
C GLY A 6 12.38 26.17 38.01
N GLY A 7 11.17 25.92 37.55
CA GLY A 7 9.96 26.68 37.80
C GLY A 7 8.83 25.67 37.79
N GLY A 8 7.96 25.72 38.79
CA GLY A 8 6.93 24.71 39.01
C GLY A 8 6.06 24.47 37.77
N ILE A 9 5.37 23.33 37.74
CA ILE A 9 4.51 22.97 36.62
C ILE A 9 3.22 23.79 36.72
N PHE A 10 3.12 24.89 35.97
CA PHE A 10 1.95 25.76 35.90
C PHE A 10 0.74 25.07 35.24
N THR A 11 0.06 24.24 36.01
CA THR A 11 -1.02 23.37 35.53
C THR A 11 -2.24 24.15 35.02
N TYR A 12 -2.58 25.30 35.62
CA TYR A 12 -3.71 26.12 35.16
C TYR A 12 -3.46 26.74 33.78
N THR A 13 -2.28 27.30 33.56
CA THR A 13 -1.90 27.92 32.27
C THR A 13 -1.91 26.90 31.14
N ALA A 14 -1.39 25.69 31.41
CA ALA A 14 -1.45 24.57 30.46
C ALA A 14 -2.90 24.16 30.14
N LEU A 15 -3.75 24.06 31.17
CA LEU A 15 -5.16 23.71 31.01
C LEU A 15 -5.94 24.78 30.23
N GLU A 16 -5.67 26.07 30.47
CA GLU A 16 -6.29 27.17 29.75
C GLU A 16 -5.88 27.18 28.26
N ALA A 17 -4.59 26.97 27.97
CA ALA A 17 -4.10 26.88 26.61
C ALA A 17 -4.72 25.68 25.86
N ALA A 18 -4.79 24.51 26.51
CA ALA A 18 -5.43 23.33 25.96
C ALA A 18 -6.93 23.56 25.73
N ALA A 19 -7.63 24.20 26.67
CA ALA A 19 -9.04 24.56 26.52
C ALA A 19 -9.27 25.46 25.31
N LYS A 20 -8.46 26.51 25.13
CA LYS A 20 -8.54 27.42 23.97
C LYS A 20 -8.40 26.68 22.65
N GLU A 21 -7.51 25.68 22.57
CA GLU A 21 -7.32 24.90 21.34
C GLU A 21 -8.45 23.91 21.10
N VAL A 22 -8.85 23.15 22.12
CA VAL A 22 -9.93 22.16 22.02
C VAL A 22 -11.27 22.81 21.67
N LEU A 23 -11.51 24.04 22.13
CA LEU A 23 -12.72 24.80 21.82
C LEU A 23 -12.82 25.23 20.34
N LYS A 24 -11.72 25.23 19.58
CA LYS A 24 -11.74 25.48 18.13
C LYS A 24 -12.25 24.28 17.32
N SER A 25 -12.24 23.08 17.91
CA SER A 25 -12.68 21.85 17.24
C SER A 25 -14.21 21.74 17.17
N SER A 26 -14.71 21.38 16.00
CA SER A 26 -16.12 21.06 15.74
C SER A 26 -16.48 19.58 15.98
N LEU A 27 -15.51 18.76 16.41
CA LEU A 27 -15.74 17.35 16.70
C LEU A 27 -16.55 17.16 17.99
N GLU A 28 -17.38 16.11 18.00
CA GLU A 28 -18.28 15.80 19.12
C GLU A 28 -17.51 15.33 20.37
N THR A 29 -16.55 14.41 20.19
CA THR A 29 -15.69 13.94 21.27
C THR A 29 -14.47 14.86 21.43
N ARG A 30 -14.40 15.55 22.58
CA ARG A 30 -13.30 16.44 22.94
C ARG A 30 -12.76 16.07 24.33
N HIS A 31 -11.46 15.84 24.41
CA HIS A 31 -10.81 15.35 25.62
C HIS A 31 -9.43 15.99 25.79
N ILE A 32 -9.09 16.33 27.03
CA ILE A 32 -7.79 16.88 27.42
C ILE A 32 -7.11 15.87 28.35
N ILE A 33 -5.85 15.54 28.07
CA ILE A 33 -4.99 14.78 28.98
C ILE A 33 -4.01 15.77 29.61
N LEU A 34 -4.11 15.99 30.91
CA LEU A 34 -3.17 16.80 31.69
C LEU A 34 -2.09 15.90 32.27
N PHE A 35 -0.83 16.22 31.99
CA PHE A 35 0.32 15.54 32.58
C PHE A 35 1.07 16.50 33.52
N ALA A 36 1.32 16.06 34.75
CA ALA A 36 1.99 16.85 35.78
C ALA A 36 2.74 15.95 36.77
N ASP A 37 3.72 16.51 37.45
CA ASP A 37 4.36 15.90 38.62
C ASP A 37 3.48 16.13 39.86
N ALA A 38 3.23 15.10 40.65
CA ALA A 38 2.38 15.17 41.84
C ALA A 38 3.02 15.92 43.00
N ALA A 39 4.33 16.21 42.93
CA ALA A 39 5.07 16.96 43.93
C ALA A 39 5.35 18.44 43.56
N ASP A 40 5.04 18.86 42.33
CA ASP A 40 5.40 20.19 41.81
C ASP A 40 4.29 20.77 40.89
N ALA A 41 3.03 20.50 41.22
CA ALA A 41 1.88 20.99 40.45
C ALA A 41 1.37 22.31 41.05
N GLU A 42 2.08 23.39 40.70
CA GLU A 42 1.83 24.73 41.22
C GLU A 42 0.71 25.51 40.46
N GLU A 43 0.36 26.67 41.02
CA GLU A 43 -0.60 27.66 40.48
C GLU A 43 -1.96 27.08 40.03
N PRO A 44 -2.84 26.68 40.97
CA PRO A 44 -4.16 26.17 40.62
C PRO A 44 -5.03 27.24 39.91
N GLY A 45 -4.75 28.53 40.11
CA GLY A 45 -5.49 29.63 39.48
C GLY A 45 -7.02 29.48 39.64
N SER A 46 -7.75 29.74 38.56
CA SER A 46 -9.21 29.59 38.50
C SER A 46 -9.66 28.26 37.88
N TYR A 47 -8.90 27.16 38.06
CA TYR A 47 -9.18 25.86 37.43
C TYR A 47 -10.61 25.37 37.65
N LYS A 48 -11.20 25.61 38.83
CA LYS A 48 -12.58 25.21 39.15
C LYS A 48 -13.63 25.89 38.26
N LYS A 49 -13.36 27.11 37.79
CA LYS A 49 -14.26 27.83 36.85
C LYS A 49 -14.07 27.26 35.44
N LEU A 50 -12.82 27.14 35.00
CA LEU A 50 -12.47 26.60 33.69
C LEU A 50 -13.02 25.17 33.49
N LEU A 51 -12.83 24.28 34.48
CA LEU A 51 -13.34 22.90 34.40
C LEU A 51 -14.87 22.83 34.34
N ARG A 52 -15.58 23.76 35.03
CA ARG A 52 -17.04 23.86 34.91
C ARG A 52 -17.48 24.29 33.51
N GLU A 53 -16.78 25.25 32.91
CA GLU A 53 -17.04 25.69 31.53
C GLU A 53 -16.77 24.58 30.51
N LEU A 54 -15.68 23.82 30.71
CA LEU A 54 -15.35 22.66 29.89
C LEU A 54 -16.40 21.56 30.01
N GLN A 55 -16.81 21.23 31.25
CA GLN A 55 -17.84 20.22 31.52
C GLN A 55 -19.18 20.61 30.89
N ALA A 56 -19.60 21.88 30.97
CA ALA A 56 -20.83 22.37 30.34
C ALA A 56 -20.81 22.21 28.81
N LYS A 57 -19.62 22.18 28.19
CA LYS A 57 -19.41 21.94 26.76
C LYS A 57 -19.12 20.47 26.43
N LYS A 58 -19.34 19.55 27.39
CA LYS A 58 -19.05 18.10 27.30
C LYS A 58 -17.57 17.78 27.00
N ILE A 59 -16.64 18.65 27.39
CA ILE A 59 -15.20 18.41 27.26
C ILE A 59 -14.72 17.75 28.55
N THR A 60 -14.02 16.62 28.43
CA THR A 60 -13.52 15.84 29.57
C THR A 60 -12.03 16.06 29.80
N VAL A 61 -11.57 15.94 31.05
CA VAL A 61 -10.16 16.11 31.43
C VAL A 61 -9.69 14.95 32.29
N THR A 62 -8.72 14.17 31.79
CA THR A 62 -8.01 13.13 32.54
C THR A 62 -6.64 13.64 32.98
N VAL A 63 -6.20 13.23 34.17
CA VAL A 63 -4.88 13.58 34.72
C VAL A 63 -3.98 12.35 34.78
N ILE A 64 -2.77 12.45 34.25
CA ILE A 64 -1.69 11.48 34.43
C ILE A 64 -0.63 12.16 35.29
N ALA A 65 -0.46 11.68 36.51
CA ALA A 65 0.45 12.22 37.50
C ALA A 65 1.70 11.35 37.61
N LEU A 66 2.88 11.95 37.47
CA LEU A 66 4.15 11.31 37.86
C LEU A 66 4.28 11.44 39.38
N GLY A 67 4.59 10.35 40.08
CA GLY A 67 4.66 10.31 41.54
C GLY A 67 3.54 9.48 42.18
N THR A 68 3.29 9.74 43.47
CA THR A 68 2.41 8.94 44.32
C THR A 68 1.15 9.70 44.75
N PRO A 69 0.07 8.99 45.13
CA PRO A 69 -1.13 9.62 45.69
C PRO A 69 -0.92 10.37 47.02
N ARG A 70 0.28 10.29 47.62
CA ARG A 70 0.67 10.89 48.90
C ARG A 70 1.45 12.20 48.74
N ASP A 71 1.83 12.55 47.51
CA ASP A 71 2.60 13.77 47.24
C ASP A 71 1.75 15.02 47.48
N SER A 72 2.42 16.16 47.68
CA SER A 72 1.83 17.43 48.14
C SER A 72 0.65 17.88 47.28
N ASP A 73 0.75 17.74 45.95
CA ASP A 73 -0.25 18.24 45.01
C ASP A 73 -1.15 17.15 44.45
N ALA A 74 -0.99 15.90 44.90
CA ALA A 74 -1.83 14.78 44.49
C ALA A 74 -3.32 15.04 44.77
N ALA A 75 -3.64 15.75 45.87
CA ALA A 75 -5.01 16.12 46.21
C ALA A 75 -5.61 17.13 45.22
N PHE A 76 -4.82 18.09 44.75
CA PHE A 76 -5.23 19.04 43.73
C PHE A 76 -5.47 18.34 42.40
N LEU A 77 -4.55 17.47 41.96
CA LEU A 77 -4.69 16.71 40.71
C LEU A 77 -5.91 15.78 40.72
N LYS A 78 -6.21 15.15 41.86
CA LYS A 78 -7.46 14.38 42.05
C LYS A 78 -8.70 15.26 41.88
N ASP A 79 -8.69 16.49 42.40
CA ASP A 79 -9.82 17.42 42.25
C ASP A 79 -9.99 17.88 40.79
N VAL A 80 -8.89 18.10 40.06
CA VAL A 80 -8.90 18.44 38.62
C VAL A 80 -9.56 17.32 37.82
N ALA A 81 -9.10 16.06 37.97
CA ALA A 81 -9.67 14.92 37.25
C ALA A 81 -11.17 14.75 37.55
N ARG A 82 -11.54 14.83 38.83
CA ARG A 82 -12.92 14.68 39.29
C ARG A 82 -13.85 15.75 38.69
N ARG A 83 -13.44 17.02 38.74
CA ARG A 83 -14.24 18.14 38.20
C ARG A 83 -14.24 18.17 36.67
N GLY A 84 -13.17 17.69 36.04
CA GLY A 84 -13.07 17.51 34.60
C GLY A 84 -13.85 16.32 34.05
N GLY A 85 -14.49 15.51 34.90
CA GLY A 85 -15.25 14.33 34.47
C GLY A 85 -14.39 13.23 33.85
N GLY A 86 -13.08 13.22 34.12
CA GLY A 86 -12.14 12.20 33.63
C GLY A 86 -11.55 11.37 34.75
N ARG A 87 -10.40 10.75 34.48
CA ARG A 87 -9.72 9.82 35.39
C ARG A 87 -8.44 10.42 35.95
N ILE A 88 -7.90 9.79 36.98
CA ILE A 88 -6.54 10.08 37.45
C ILE A 88 -5.72 8.81 37.49
N TYR A 89 -4.51 8.86 36.95
CA TYR A 89 -3.51 7.80 37.02
C TYR A 89 -2.26 8.34 37.73
N PHE A 90 -1.72 7.57 38.67
CA PHE A 90 -0.43 7.84 39.30
C PHE A 90 0.59 6.83 38.78
N SER A 91 1.80 7.28 38.48
CA SER A 91 2.89 6.45 37.99
C SER A 91 4.19 6.90 38.64
N GLU A 92 4.85 6.01 39.38
CA GLU A 92 6.18 6.28 39.94
C GLU A 92 7.29 6.08 38.89
N ASP A 93 7.02 5.26 37.87
CA ASP A 93 7.94 4.99 36.77
C ASP A 93 7.60 5.87 35.55
N PRO A 94 8.52 6.71 35.07
CA PRO A 94 8.34 7.44 33.81
C PRO A 94 8.21 6.52 32.59
N MET A 95 8.78 5.31 32.62
CA MET A 95 8.76 4.37 31.49
C MET A 95 7.38 3.76 31.23
N SER A 96 6.47 3.76 32.22
CA SER A 96 5.08 3.34 32.04
C SER A 96 4.17 4.44 31.48
N LEU A 97 4.61 5.70 31.45
CA LEU A 97 3.78 6.81 30.94
C LEU A 97 3.27 6.58 29.52
N PRO A 98 4.09 6.16 28.52
CA PRO A 98 3.59 5.93 27.16
C PRO A 98 2.42 4.94 27.10
N GLN A 99 2.44 3.89 27.93
CA GLN A 99 1.36 2.90 28.00
C GLN A 99 0.08 3.49 28.59
N ILE A 100 0.20 4.32 29.63
CA ILE A 100 -0.95 5.00 30.26
C ILE A 100 -1.58 6.00 29.29
N PHE A 101 -0.77 6.82 28.60
CA PHE A 101 -1.25 7.73 27.56
C PHE A 101 -1.99 7.01 26.42
N ALA A 102 -1.44 5.88 25.96
CA ALA A 102 -2.07 5.06 24.93
C ALA A 102 -3.40 4.48 25.43
N GLY A 103 -3.44 3.97 26.68
CA GLY A 103 -4.63 3.42 27.30
C GLY A 103 -5.76 4.44 27.47
N GLU A 104 -5.45 5.67 27.89
CA GLU A 104 -6.46 6.73 28.02
C GLU A 104 -6.98 7.17 26.65
N THR A 105 -6.08 7.37 25.67
CA THR A 105 -6.48 7.70 24.30
C THR A 105 -7.43 6.66 23.72
N LEU A 106 -7.13 5.37 23.92
CA LEU A 106 -8.01 4.28 23.48
C LEU A 106 -9.36 4.29 24.22
N THR A 107 -9.38 4.67 25.50
CA THR A 107 -10.62 4.74 26.28
C THR A 107 -11.50 5.89 25.82
N VAL A 108 -10.91 7.03 25.48
CA VAL A 108 -11.62 8.17 24.88
C VAL A 108 -12.12 7.79 23.49
N MET A 109 -11.34 7.06 22.69
CA MET A 109 -11.80 6.54 21.39
C MET A 109 -12.96 5.56 21.53
N LYS A 110 -13.04 4.76 22.61
CA LYS A 110 -14.22 3.90 22.86
C LYS A 110 -15.52 4.69 23.08
N SER A 111 -15.46 5.99 23.37
CA SER A 111 -16.66 6.86 23.32
C SER A 111 -17.24 7.05 21.91
N SER A 112 -16.57 6.56 20.87
CA SER A 112 -17.13 6.42 19.51
C SER A 112 -18.14 5.27 19.38
N PHE A 113 -18.41 4.53 20.46
CA PHE A 113 -19.50 3.56 20.50
C PHE A 113 -20.84 4.27 20.69
N VAL A 114 -21.75 4.06 19.74
CA VAL A 114 -23.12 4.55 19.80
C VAL A 114 -23.97 3.44 20.39
N ASP A 115 -24.69 3.72 21.47
CA ASP A 115 -25.53 2.78 22.23
C ASP A 115 -27.04 2.93 21.95
N GLU A 116 -27.36 3.53 20.81
CA GLU A 116 -28.73 3.73 20.35
C GLU A 116 -29.13 2.72 19.25
N PRO A 117 -30.38 2.22 19.27
CA PRO A 117 -30.87 1.35 18.23
C PRO A 117 -30.83 2.00 16.84
N ILE A 118 -30.13 1.38 15.90
CA ILE A 118 -29.98 1.90 14.53
C ILE A 118 -30.41 0.88 13.48
N GLN A 119 -31.06 1.38 12.42
CA GLN A 119 -31.35 0.58 11.24
C GLN A 119 -30.11 0.44 10.36
N ALA A 120 -29.96 -0.71 9.71
CA ALA A 120 -28.91 -0.96 8.75
C ALA A 120 -29.48 -1.37 7.40
N LYS A 121 -28.83 -0.91 6.33
CA LYS A 121 -29.15 -1.28 4.95
C LYS A 121 -28.02 -2.08 4.32
N TRP A 122 -28.40 -3.04 3.49
CA TRP A 122 -27.48 -3.76 2.62
C TRP A 122 -26.86 -2.82 1.60
N MET A 123 -25.55 -2.96 1.42
CA MET A 123 -24.79 -2.24 0.42
C MET A 123 -24.24 -3.21 -0.63
N PRO A 124 -23.94 -2.75 -1.86
CA PRO A 124 -23.49 -3.63 -2.95
C PRO A 124 -22.25 -4.47 -2.62
N GLY A 125 -21.39 -4.03 -1.70
CA GLY A 125 -20.23 -4.80 -1.28
C GLY A 125 -20.58 -6.11 -0.55
N PHE A 126 -21.81 -6.30 -0.05
CA PHE A 126 -22.20 -7.58 0.56
C PHE A 126 -22.21 -8.72 -0.46
N TYR A 127 -22.45 -8.41 -1.73
CA TYR A 127 -22.41 -9.40 -2.81
C TYR A 127 -21.03 -9.97 -3.09
N LEU A 128 -19.96 -9.35 -2.57
CA LEU A 128 -18.65 -9.97 -2.54
C LEU A 128 -18.58 -11.17 -1.60
N ILE A 129 -19.43 -11.15 -0.56
CA ILE A 129 -19.50 -12.11 0.53
C ILE A 129 -20.58 -13.16 0.21
N SER A 130 -21.82 -12.73 0.00
CA SER A 130 -22.98 -13.60 -0.28
C SER A 130 -24.20 -12.79 -0.74
N LEU A 131 -25.33 -13.46 -1.00
CA LEU A 131 -26.62 -12.78 -1.17
C LEU A 131 -27.18 -12.30 0.18
N PRO A 132 -27.77 -11.09 0.23
CA PRO A 132 -28.48 -10.61 1.42
C PRO A 132 -29.54 -11.59 1.93
N MET A 133 -29.52 -11.86 3.25
CA MET A 133 -30.40 -12.85 3.91
C MET A 133 -31.78 -12.29 4.26
N GLY A 134 -32.38 -11.53 3.34
CA GLY A 134 -33.63 -10.80 3.54
C GLY A 134 -33.56 -9.37 3.02
N ARG A 135 -34.70 -8.69 2.99
CA ARG A 135 -34.79 -7.31 2.47
C ARG A 135 -34.09 -6.30 3.38
N ASN A 136 -34.24 -6.45 4.69
CA ASN A 136 -33.70 -5.55 5.70
C ASN A 136 -32.79 -6.34 6.66
N PHE A 137 -31.75 -5.68 7.16
CA PHE A 137 -30.94 -6.19 8.27
C PHE A 137 -31.62 -5.80 9.60
N PRO A 138 -31.60 -6.66 10.64
CA PRO A 138 -32.20 -6.32 11.93
C PRO A 138 -31.55 -5.08 12.55
N ASN A 139 -32.30 -4.34 13.37
CA ASN A 139 -31.74 -3.18 14.06
C ASN A 139 -30.64 -3.61 15.02
N LEU A 140 -29.51 -2.89 14.98
CA LEU A 140 -28.42 -3.05 15.93
C LEU A 140 -28.74 -2.20 17.16
N GLY A 141 -28.48 -2.71 18.36
CA GLY A 141 -28.62 -1.92 19.59
C GLY A 141 -27.43 -1.00 19.89
N GLY A 142 -26.29 -1.24 19.24
CA GLY A 142 -25.09 -0.42 19.36
C GLY A 142 -23.97 -0.87 18.44
N PHE A 143 -23.09 0.07 18.11
CA PHE A 143 -22.03 -0.10 17.12
C PHE A 143 -20.91 0.92 17.33
N ASN A 144 -19.73 0.63 16.79
CA ASN A 144 -18.63 1.59 16.75
C ASN A 144 -18.74 2.48 15.50
N LEU A 145 -18.67 3.81 15.69
CA LEU A 145 -18.51 4.74 14.58
C LEU A 145 -17.17 4.49 13.89
N THR A 146 -17.25 4.12 12.62
CA THR A 146 -16.06 3.88 11.80
C THR A 146 -16.15 4.59 10.45
N PHE A 147 -15.04 4.60 9.72
CA PHE A 147 -14.92 5.12 8.36
C PHE A 147 -14.42 4.03 7.42
N LEU A 148 -14.92 4.05 6.18
CA LEU A 148 -14.55 3.05 5.18
C LEU A 148 -13.12 3.32 4.68
N LYS A 149 -12.25 2.30 4.73
CA LYS A 149 -10.92 2.42 4.12
C LYS A 149 -11.01 2.52 2.60
N PRO A 150 -10.11 3.27 1.93
CA PRO A 150 -10.02 3.27 0.47
C PRO A 150 -9.86 1.85 -0.07
N LYS A 151 -10.59 1.52 -1.15
CA LYS A 151 -10.64 0.19 -1.80
C LYS A 151 -11.33 -0.92 -1.00
N ALA A 152 -11.79 -0.68 0.23
CA ALA A 152 -12.68 -1.61 0.92
C ALA A 152 -14.09 -1.53 0.31
N SER A 153 -14.78 -2.65 0.29
CA SER A 153 -16.13 -2.75 -0.24
C SER A 153 -17.14 -2.76 0.91
N LEU A 154 -17.98 -1.73 0.92
CA LEU A 154 -19.00 -1.53 1.94
C LEU A 154 -20.17 -2.49 1.74
N ALA A 155 -20.49 -3.26 2.78
CA ALA A 155 -21.46 -4.34 2.72
C ALA A 155 -22.71 -4.11 3.60
N LEU A 156 -22.56 -3.46 4.76
CA LEU A 156 -23.67 -2.93 5.56
C LEU A 156 -23.35 -1.50 5.98
N GLN A 157 -24.35 -0.64 5.98
CA GLN A 157 -24.24 0.77 6.39
C GLN A 157 -25.41 1.15 7.30
N THR A 158 -25.17 2.03 8.27
CA THR A 158 -26.24 2.63 9.07
C THR A 158 -27.16 3.48 8.20
N VAL A 159 -28.41 3.60 8.64
CA VAL A 159 -29.38 4.55 8.10
C VAL A 159 -29.65 5.60 9.16
N HIS A 160 -28.92 6.72 9.10
CA HIS A 160 -29.12 7.88 9.96
C HIS A 160 -29.10 9.17 9.13
N PRO A 161 -29.88 10.23 9.49
CA PRO A 161 -29.93 11.48 8.72
C PRO A 161 -28.59 12.25 8.75
N GLU A 162 -27.92 12.25 9.89
CA GLU A 162 -26.75 13.10 10.12
C GLU A 162 -25.42 12.43 9.77
N TYR A 163 -25.37 11.09 9.79
CA TYR A 163 -24.14 10.34 9.54
C TYR A 163 -24.42 8.98 8.90
N GLN A 164 -23.46 8.44 8.16
CA GLN A 164 -23.56 7.12 7.55
C GLN A 164 -22.31 6.31 7.87
N SER A 165 -22.40 5.44 8.87
CA SER A 165 -21.28 4.65 9.33
C SER A 165 -21.28 3.25 8.69
N PRO A 166 -20.11 2.75 8.22
CA PRO A 166 -19.94 1.36 7.83
C PRO A 166 -20.17 0.42 9.01
N LEU A 167 -21.05 -0.56 8.83
CA LEU A 167 -21.31 -1.63 9.79
C LEU A 167 -20.62 -2.93 9.42
N LEU A 168 -20.48 -3.19 8.13
CA LEU A 168 -19.75 -4.34 7.59
C LEU A 168 -18.99 -3.90 6.35
N ALA A 169 -17.70 -4.22 6.30
CA ALA A 169 -16.87 -4.02 5.12
C ALA A 169 -16.01 -5.26 4.84
N ALA A 170 -15.83 -5.56 3.56
CA ALA A 170 -14.96 -6.61 3.05
C ALA A 170 -13.80 -6.00 2.26
N TRP A 171 -12.62 -6.60 2.34
CA TRP A 171 -11.44 -6.11 1.64
C TRP A 171 -10.51 -7.24 1.20
N TYR A 172 -9.92 -7.10 0.02
CA TYR A 172 -8.80 -7.94 -0.43
C TYR A 172 -7.52 -7.15 -0.20
N ARG A 173 -6.62 -7.68 0.63
CA ARG A 173 -5.35 -7.03 0.96
C ARG A 173 -4.22 -8.04 0.83
N GLY A 174 -3.29 -7.79 -0.11
CA GLY A 174 -2.30 -8.78 -0.51
C GLY A 174 -3.00 -9.99 -1.15
N GLY A 175 -2.60 -11.20 -0.75
CA GLY A 175 -3.30 -12.45 -1.14
C GLY A 175 -4.48 -12.83 -0.21
N GLY A 176 -4.74 -12.04 0.84
CA GLY A 176 -5.72 -12.38 1.87
C GLY A 176 -7.05 -11.63 1.75
N ARG A 177 -8.04 -12.13 2.49
CA ARG A 177 -9.35 -11.52 2.68
C ARG A 177 -9.45 -10.97 4.10
N VAL A 178 -10.01 -9.78 4.24
CA VAL A 178 -10.23 -9.10 5.52
C VAL A 178 -11.69 -8.68 5.59
N LEU A 179 -12.31 -8.85 6.76
CA LEU A 179 -13.67 -8.44 7.03
C LEU A 179 -13.72 -7.73 8.38
N ALA A 180 -14.52 -6.67 8.47
CA ALA A 180 -14.77 -5.95 9.71
C ALA A 180 -16.28 -5.76 9.89
N PHE A 181 -16.83 -6.29 10.99
CA PHE A 181 -18.18 -6.02 11.48
C PHE A 181 -18.07 -5.18 12.74
N THR A 182 -18.77 -4.04 12.80
CA THR A 182 -18.59 -3.01 13.84
C THR A 182 -19.79 -2.88 14.78
N GLY A 183 -20.85 -3.66 14.56
CA GLY A 183 -21.93 -3.83 15.52
C GLY A 183 -21.55 -4.77 16.65
N GLU A 184 -22.20 -4.62 17.81
CA GLU A 184 -22.01 -5.59 18.89
C GLU A 184 -22.63 -6.95 18.50
N VAL A 185 -21.82 -8.01 18.54
CA VAL A 185 -22.21 -9.38 18.13
C VAL A 185 -22.95 -10.10 19.25
N ASP A 186 -22.47 -9.98 20.49
CA ASP A 186 -23.11 -10.50 21.69
C ASP A 186 -22.78 -9.59 22.88
N GLY A 187 -23.80 -9.20 23.63
CA GLY A 187 -23.68 -8.27 24.75
C GLY A 187 -24.99 -7.55 25.09
N ARG A 188 -24.87 -6.40 25.75
CA ARG A 188 -26.00 -5.58 26.20
C ARG A 188 -26.64 -4.79 25.06
N TYR A 189 -25.85 -4.43 24.06
CA TYR A 189 -26.18 -3.56 22.93
C TYR A 189 -26.35 -4.32 21.62
N THR A 190 -26.44 -5.65 21.63
CA THR A 190 -26.69 -6.45 20.42
C THR A 190 -28.04 -6.09 19.79
N GLY A 191 -29.03 -5.73 20.62
CA GLY A 191 -30.36 -5.34 20.17
C GLY A 191 -31.12 -6.46 19.47
N ALA A 192 -31.85 -6.12 18.40
CA ALA A 192 -32.71 -7.07 17.68
C ALA A 192 -31.91 -8.14 16.91
N LEU A 193 -30.61 -7.90 16.68
CA LEU A 193 -29.72 -8.88 16.04
C LEU A 193 -29.69 -10.22 16.80
N ARG A 194 -29.77 -10.20 18.14
CA ARG A 194 -29.74 -11.43 18.98
C ARG A 194 -30.85 -12.42 18.62
N ASN A 195 -32.04 -11.91 18.32
CA ASN A 195 -33.22 -12.73 18.04
C ASN A 195 -33.44 -12.95 16.54
N TRP A 196 -32.51 -12.52 15.69
CA TRP A 196 -32.69 -12.64 14.24
C TRP A 196 -32.51 -14.11 13.82
N PRO A 197 -33.51 -14.74 13.16
CA PRO A 197 -33.43 -16.15 12.78
C PRO A 197 -32.23 -16.51 11.89
N LYS A 198 -31.65 -15.52 11.21
CA LYS A 198 -30.48 -15.65 10.33
C LYS A 198 -29.15 -15.25 10.96
N TYR A 199 -29.12 -15.01 12.28
CA TYR A 199 -27.91 -14.64 13.01
C TYR A 199 -26.75 -15.63 12.78
N GLY A 200 -26.99 -16.92 12.99
CA GLY A 200 -25.97 -17.96 12.82
C GLY A 200 -25.51 -18.06 11.36
N ASP A 201 -26.45 -18.19 10.42
CA ASP A 201 -26.18 -18.24 8.98
C ASP A 201 -25.30 -17.05 8.52
N PHE A 202 -25.61 -15.85 9.02
CA PHE A 202 -24.90 -14.62 8.69
C PHE A 202 -23.44 -14.69 9.11
N PHE A 203 -23.14 -14.91 10.39
CA PHE A 203 -21.75 -14.94 10.87
C PHE A 203 -20.96 -16.11 10.30
N VAL A 204 -21.58 -17.29 10.12
CA VAL A 204 -20.94 -18.43 9.44
C VAL A 204 -20.55 -18.06 8.01
N THR A 205 -21.41 -17.34 7.30
CA THR A 205 -21.13 -16.86 5.94
C THR A 205 -19.95 -15.89 5.92
N LEU A 206 -19.87 -14.95 6.88
CA LEU A 206 -18.75 -14.01 6.98
C LEU A 206 -17.43 -14.76 7.23
N VAL A 207 -17.43 -15.70 8.18
CA VAL A 207 -16.24 -16.49 8.54
C VAL A 207 -15.78 -17.35 7.36
N ARG A 208 -16.69 -18.08 6.71
CA ARG A 208 -16.38 -18.89 5.52
C ARG A 208 -15.78 -18.08 4.39
N TRP A 209 -16.29 -16.86 4.18
CA TRP A 209 -15.76 -15.96 3.17
C TRP A 209 -14.31 -15.56 3.49
N VAL A 210 -14.02 -15.21 4.74
CA VAL A 210 -12.65 -14.88 5.20
C VAL A 210 -11.71 -16.07 5.07
N MET A 211 -12.17 -17.29 5.39
CA MET A 211 -11.39 -18.53 5.27
C MET A 211 -11.00 -18.87 3.82
N GLY A 212 -11.69 -18.32 2.82
CA GLY A 212 -11.30 -18.53 1.43
C GLY A 212 -11.82 -19.81 0.79
N MET A 213 -12.86 -20.46 1.34
CA MET A 213 -13.35 -21.73 0.79
C MET A 213 -13.69 -21.58 -0.71
N GLU A 214 -13.16 -22.52 -1.50
CA GLU A 214 -13.29 -22.56 -2.96
C GLU A 214 -14.69 -23.03 -3.39
N LEU A 215 -14.97 -22.85 -4.69
CA LEU A 215 -16.16 -23.39 -5.34
C LEU A 215 -16.25 -24.91 -5.08
N PRO A 216 -17.46 -25.51 -5.01
CA PRO A 216 -17.59 -26.96 -5.11
C PRO A 216 -16.88 -27.46 -6.37
N GLN A 217 -16.20 -28.61 -6.28
CA GLN A 217 -15.34 -29.15 -7.35
C GLN A 217 -16.07 -29.31 -8.70
N ASP A 218 -17.39 -29.42 -8.69
CA ASP A 218 -18.24 -29.70 -9.85
C ASP A 218 -18.43 -28.53 -10.83
N PHE A 219 -17.99 -27.30 -10.50
CA PHE A 219 -18.21 -26.11 -11.32
C PHE A 219 -16.94 -25.32 -11.58
N TYR A 220 -16.66 -25.07 -12.86
CA TYR A 220 -15.64 -24.12 -13.28
C TYR A 220 -16.30 -22.89 -13.93
N VAL A 221 -15.96 -21.71 -13.42
CA VAL A 221 -16.49 -20.43 -13.92
C VAL A 221 -15.32 -19.57 -14.36
N GLU A 222 -15.28 -19.23 -15.64
CA GLU A 222 -14.37 -18.21 -16.17
C GLU A 222 -15.16 -16.93 -16.44
N SER A 223 -14.53 -15.78 -16.25
CA SER A 223 -15.10 -14.51 -16.67
C SER A 223 -14.07 -13.74 -17.49
N ARG A 224 -14.43 -13.43 -18.73
CA ARG A 224 -13.57 -12.78 -19.72
C ARG A 224 -14.16 -11.46 -20.14
N ARG A 225 -13.32 -10.44 -20.30
CA ARG A 225 -13.74 -9.14 -20.87
C ARG A 225 -13.31 -9.06 -22.33
N ARG A 226 -14.26 -8.77 -23.22
CA ARG A 226 -14.00 -8.46 -24.62
C ARG A 226 -14.47 -7.04 -24.93
N GLY A 227 -13.55 -6.09 -24.88
CA GLY A 227 -13.87 -4.66 -25.01
C GLY A 227 -14.80 -4.18 -23.90
N ASN A 228 -16.00 -3.74 -24.28
CA ASN A 228 -17.05 -3.31 -23.36
C ASN A 228 -18.13 -4.38 -23.08
N ARG A 229 -17.84 -5.64 -23.40
CA ARG A 229 -18.70 -6.79 -23.10
C ARG A 229 -18.01 -7.71 -22.09
N GLY A 230 -18.76 -8.11 -21.07
CA GLY A 230 -18.38 -9.19 -20.17
C GLY A 230 -18.95 -10.50 -20.69
N GLU A 231 -18.12 -11.54 -20.71
CA GLU A 231 -18.49 -12.90 -21.05
C GLU A 231 -18.25 -13.77 -19.81
N ILE A 232 -19.22 -14.59 -19.44
CA ILE A 232 -19.10 -15.57 -18.36
C ILE A 232 -19.23 -16.94 -19.01
N TYR A 233 -18.25 -17.80 -18.76
CA TYR A 233 -18.26 -19.18 -19.19
C TYR A 233 -18.49 -20.07 -17.98
N LEU A 234 -19.31 -21.08 -18.15
CA LEU A 234 -19.61 -22.10 -17.16
C LEU A 234 -19.34 -23.46 -17.78
N GLU A 235 -18.45 -24.21 -17.14
CA GLU A 235 -18.21 -25.63 -17.40
C GLU A 235 -18.60 -26.41 -16.13
N PHE A 236 -19.22 -27.57 -16.32
CA PHE A 236 -19.67 -28.41 -15.22
C PHE A 236 -19.65 -29.87 -15.68
N GLU A 237 -19.26 -30.77 -14.77
CA GLU A 237 -18.93 -32.15 -15.10
C GLU A 237 -20.16 -32.99 -15.49
N ASP A 238 -21.34 -32.64 -14.97
CA ASP A 238 -22.58 -33.37 -15.19
C ASP A 238 -23.58 -32.57 -16.02
N GLU A 239 -23.50 -32.70 -17.34
CA GLU A 239 -24.38 -32.04 -18.34
C GLU A 239 -25.88 -32.31 -18.13
N SER A 240 -26.26 -33.33 -17.33
CA SER A 240 -27.66 -33.64 -17.04
C SER A 240 -28.31 -32.64 -16.05
N LYS A 241 -27.50 -31.85 -15.33
CA LYS A 241 -27.97 -30.82 -14.40
C LYS A 241 -28.30 -29.52 -15.14
N ALA A 242 -29.46 -28.94 -14.85
CA ALA A 242 -29.80 -27.60 -15.34
C ALA A 242 -28.77 -26.56 -14.86
N PRO A 243 -28.34 -25.61 -15.72
CA PRO A 243 -27.37 -24.61 -15.33
C PRO A 243 -27.90 -23.70 -14.22
N PRO A 244 -27.04 -23.25 -13.28
CA PRO A 244 -27.43 -22.31 -12.24
C PRO A 244 -27.91 -20.98 -12.85
N THR A 245 -28.78 -20.26 -12.15
CA THR A 245 -29.19 -18.93 -12.60
C THR A 245 -28.02 -17.95 -12.46
N VAL A 246 -27.65 -17.23 -13.52
CA VAL A 246 -26.58 -16.25 -13.49
C VAL A 246 -27.11 -14.82 -13.42
N LYS A 247 -26.52 -14.02 -12.54
CA LYS A 247 -26.77 -12.58 -12.41
C LYS A 247 -25.45 -11.85 -12.33
N VAL A 248 -25.40 -10.65 -12.88
CA VAL A 248 -24.27 -9.75 -12.71
C VAL A 248 -24.70 -8.54 -11.91
N ILE A 249 -23.85 -8.14 -10.98
CA ILE A 249 -24.02 -6.90 -10.23
C ILE A 249 -23.08 -5.85 -10.81
N ASP A 250 -23.67 -4.75 -11.26
CA ASP A 250 -22.93 -3.62 -11.81
C ASP A 250 -22.24 -2.80 -10.70
N PRO A 251 -21.34 -1.86 -11.05
CA PRO A 251 -20.66 -1.00 -10.08
C PRO A 251 -21.59 -0.12 -9.22
N LYS A 252 -22.83 0.11 -9.63
CA LYS A 252 -23.86 0.84 -8.88
C LYS A 252 -24.71 -0.07 -7.99
N GLY A 253 -24.55 -1.38 -8.09
CA GLY A 253 -25.32 -2.38 -7.35
C GLY A 253 -26.60 -2.86 -8.04
N ASN A 254 -26.84 -2.47 -9.29
CA ASN A 254 -27.98 -2.99 -10.06
C ASN A 254 -27.72 -4.43 -10.48
N LYS A 255 -28.78 -5.24 -10.47
CA LYS A 255 -28.72 -6.65 -10.85
C LYS A 255 -29.18 -6.82 -12.30
N MET A 256 -28.36 -7.50 -13.08
CA MET A 256 -28.66 -7.90 -14.46
C MET A 256 -28.76 -9.42 -14.50
N SER A 257 -29.95 -9.98 -14.71
CA SER A 257 -30.11 -11.41 -14.96
C SER A 257 -29.63 -11.72 -16.37
N LEU A 258 -28.82 -12.76 -16.53
CA LEU A 258 -28.34 -13.19 -17.84
C LEU A 258 -28.96 -14.52 -18.23
N THR A 259 -29.00 -14.75 -19.54
CA THR A 259 -29.43 -16.02 -20.14
C THR A 259 -28.21 -16.78 -20.61
N TRP A 260 -28.18 -18.08 -20.34
CA TRP A 260 -27.16 -18.96 -20.85
C TRP A 260 -27.42 -19.32 -22.31
N ASN A 261 -26.38 -19.18 -23.13
CA ASN A 261 -26.32 -19.70 -24.49
C ASN A 261 -25.37 -20.90 -24.51
N LEU A 262 -25.65 -21.88 -25.35
CA LEU A 262 -24.78 -23.05 -25.50
C LEU A 262 -23.45 -22.65 -26.16
N ALA A 263 -22.34 -23.16 -25.66
CA ALA A 263 -20.99 -22.94 -26.20
C ALA A 263 -20.18 -24.26 -26.17
N PRO A 264 -19.09 -24.41 -26.94
CA PRO A 264 -18.24 -25.60 -26.85
C PRO A 264 -17.71 -25.79 -25.43
N GLY A 265 -18.01 -26.93 -24.80
CA GLY A 265 -17.59 -27.24 -23.43
C GLY A 265 -18.50 -26.72 -22.31
N GLY A 266 -19.64 -26.07 -22.62
CA GLY A 266 -20.60 -25.68 -21.59
C GLY A 266 -21.54 -24.54 -21.98
N TYR A 267 -21.67 -23.54 -21.10
CA TYR A 267 -22.56 -22.40 -21.29
C TYR A 267 -21.81 -21.07 -21.30
N LYS A 268 -22.29 -20.13 -22.12
CA LYS A 268 -21.80 -18.75 -22.20
C LYS A 268 -22.93 -17.76 -21.95
N ALA A 269 -22.70 -16.79 -21.07
CA ALA A 269 -23.59 -15.65 -20.89
C ALA A 269 -22.83 -14.35 -21.18
N GLU A 270 -23.47 -13.41 -21.87
CA GLU A 270 -22.86 -12.13 -22.24
C GLU A 270 -23.65 -10.95 -21.66
N PHE A 271 -22.96 -9.87 -21.31
CA PHE A 271 -23.58 -8.65 -20.82
C PHE A 271 -22.78 -7.39 -21.18
N PRO A 272 -23.46 -6.24 -21.38
CA PRO A 272 -22.78 -4.97 -21.62
C PRO A 272 -22.20 -4.39 -20.33
N MET A 273 -20.96 -3.90 -20.38
CA MET A 273 -20.28 -3.23 -19.27
C MET A 273 -20.36 -1.70 -19.44
N ASN A 274 -21.53 -1.10 -19.22
CA ASN A 274 -21.75 0.32 -19.57
C ASN A 274 -21.10 1.34 -18.62
N GLN A 275 -20.58 0.91 -17.49
CA GLN A 275 -20.05 1.78 -16.43
C GLN A 275 -18.68 1.29 -15.96
N ARG A 276 -17.79 2.23 -15.64
CA ARG A 276 -16.49 1.93 -15.04
C ARG A 276 -16.66 1.32 -13.65
N GLY A 277 -15.84 0.33 -13.33
CA GLY A 277 -15.85 -0.34 -12.03
C GLY A 277 -15.78 -1.86 -12.16
N ILE A 278 -16.15 -2.53 -11.07
CA ILE A 278 -16.08 -3.99 -10.96
C ILE A 278 -17.49 -4.56 -11.06
N TYR A 279 -17.62 -5.57 -11.91
CA TYR A 279 -18.83 -6.36 -12.10
C TYR A 279 -18.65 -7.70 -11.40
N PHE A 280 -19.67 -8.14 -10.67
CA PHE A 280 -19.63 -9.39 -9.92
C PHE A 280 -20.64 -10.39 -10.49
N PRO A 281 -20.17 -11.45 -11.18
CA PRO A 281 -21.01 -12.58 -11.53
C PRO A 281 -21.42 -13.37 -10.27
N ILE A 282 -22.70 -13.68 -10.18
CA ILE A 282 -23.30 -14.48 -9.12
C ILE A 282 -24.07 -15.61 -9.78
N LEU A 283 -23.75 -16.84 -9.37
CA LEU A 283 -24.44 -18.05 -9.79
C LEU A 283 -25.30 -18.54 -8.62
N GLU A 284 -26.61 -18.58 -8.82
CA GLU A 284 -27.56 -19.15 -7.87
C GLU A 284 -27.91 -20.57 -8.29
N TRP A 285 -27.50 -21.55 -7.49
CA TRP A 285 -27.83 -22.94 -7.69
C TRP A 285 -28.96 -23.36 -6.74
N LYS A 286 -29.94 -24.10 -7.27
CA LYS A 286 -31.01 -24.71 -6.49
C LYS A 286 -31.02 -26.20 -6.81
N HIS A 287 -30.61 -27.03 -5.86
CA HIS A 287 -30.69 -28.48 -6.01
C HIS A 287 -31.19 -29.11 -4.71
N GLN A 288 -32.21 -29.97 -4.81
CA GLN A 288 -32.76 -30.78 -3.70
C GLN A 288 -32.87 -30.04 -2.36
N ASN A 289 -33.56 -28.90 -2.35
CA ASN A 289 -33.79 -28.06 -1.17
C ASN A 289 -32.57 -27.29 -0.62
N GLN A 290 -31.40 -27.40 -1.25
CA GLN A 290 -30.23 -26.59 -0.96
C GLN A 290 -30.11 -25.45 -1.97
N LYS A 291 -30.16 -24.22 -1.48
CA LYS A 291 -29.85 -23.02 -2.27
C LYS A 291 -28.40 -22.65 -2.00
N ALA A 292 -27.54 -22.81 -3.00
CA ALA A 292 -26.16 -22.38 -2.93
C ALA A 292 -25.98 -21.14 -3.82
N VAL A 293 -25.14 -20.22 -3.36
CA VAL A 293 -24.78 -19.01 -4.10
C VAL A 293 -23.29 -19.03 -4.27
N PHE A 294 -22.86 -18.96 -5.52
CA PHE A 294 -21.46 -18.90 -5.89
C PHE A 294 -21.15 -17.57 -6.53
N ARG A 295 -19.93 -17.11 -6.32
CA ARG A 295 -19.40 -15.91 -6.96
C ARG A 295 -18.44 -16.35 -8.05
N GLY A 296 -18.71 -15.93 -9.28
CA GLY A 296 -17.77 -16.09 -10.38
C GLY A 296 -16.61 -15.08 -10.29
N PRO A 297 -15.52 -15.28 -11.04
CA PRO A 297 -14.42 -14.34 -11.08
C PRO A 297 -14.90 -12.91 -11.44
N PRO A 298 -14.46 -11.87 -10.71
CA PRO A 298 -14.91 -10.50 -10.98
C PRO A 298 -14.36 -9.98 -12.31
N LEU A 299 -15.15 -9.16 -13.00
CA LEU A 299 -14.75 -8.45 -14.22
C LEU A 299 -14.56 -6.97 -13.93
N ALA A 300 -13.36 -6.44 -14.19
CA ALA A 300 -13.10 -5.01 -14.05
C ALA A 300 -13.11 -4.30 -15.41
N LEU A 301 -13.83 -3.17 -15.47
CA LEU A 301 -13.68 -2.17 -16.53
C LEU A 301 -13.01 -0.92 -15.91
N PRO A 302 -11.66 -0.88 -15.87
CA PRO A 302 -10.92 0.22 -15.25
C PRO A 302 -10.98 1.51 -16.08
N TYR A 303 -10.91 1.38 -17.41
CA TYR A 303 -10.96 2.47 -18.39
C TYR A 303 -11.67 2.00 -19.66
N GLY A 304 -12.06 2.93 -20.53
CA GLY A 304 -12.80 2.61 -21.75
C GLY A 304 -11.99 1.71 -22.68
N ALA A 305 -12.69 0.85 -23.42
CA ALA A 305 -12.04 -0.13 -24.30
C ALA A 305 -11.14 0.52 -25.36
N GLU A 306 -11.43 1.76 -25.75
CA GLU A 306 -10.69 2.60 -26.68
C GLU A 306 -9.26 2.94 -26.22
N PHE A 307 -9.00 2.95 -24.91
CA PHE A 307 -7.68 3.21 -24.35
C PHE A 307 -6.85 1.94 -24.14
N LEU A 308 -7.38 0.74 -24.45
CA LEU A 308 -6.53 -0.44 -24.43
C LEU A 308 -5.50 -0.32 -25.56
N PRO A 309 -4.19 -0.45 -25.27
CA PRO A 309 -3.23 -0.63 -26.34
C PRO A 309 -3.67 -1.83 -27.17
N GLU A 310 -3.64 -1.67 -28.49
CA GLU A 310 -4.13 -2.62 -29.49
C GLU A 310 -3.24 -3.89 -29.52
N VAL A 311 -3.27 -4.66 -28.45
CA VAL A 311 -2.45 -5.87 -28.27
C VAL A 311 -3.22 -7.12 -28.75
N GLN A 312 -4.56 -7.08 -28.76
CA GLN A 312 -5.38 -8.26 -29.08
C GLN A 312 -5.34 -8.68 -30.56
N ASN A 313 -4.88 -7.81 -31.47
CA ASN A 313 -4.81 -8.10 -32.91
C ASN A 313 -3.40 -8.09 -33.49
N ARG A 314 -2.36 -7.88 -32.68
CA ARG A 314 -0.99 -7.97 -33.17
C ARG A 314 -0.44 -9.33 -32.81
N ASN A 315 -0.39 -10.22 -33.79
CA ASN A 315 0.35 -11.47 -33.68
C ASN A 315 1.79 -11.10 -33.30
N GLY A 316 2.19 -11.36 -32.05
CA GLY A 316 3.52 -10.97 -31.54
C GLY A 316 4.65 -11.50 -32.44
N LYS A 317 4.40 -12.64 -33.09
CA LYS A 317 5.28 -13.21 -34.11
C LYS A 317 5.51 -12.27 -35.30
N GLU A 318 4.46 -11.66 -35.85
CA GLU A 318 4.58 -10.74 -36.99
C GLU A 318 5.37 -9.46 -36.64
N ILE A 319 5.21 -8.96 -35.42
CA ILE A 319 6.00 -7.81 -34.94
C ILE A 319 7.47 -8.22 -34.81
N LEU A 320 7.74 -9.37 -34.18
CA LEU A 320 9.10 -9.87 -33.99
C LEU A 320 9.77 -10.17 -35.33
N GLU A 321 9.07 -10.72 -36.32
CA GLU A 321 9.56 -10.90 -37.68
C GLU A 321 9.91 -9.56 -38.35
N LYS A 322 9.04 -8.54 -38.22
CA LYS A 322 9.32 -7.19 -38.75
C LYS A 322 10.53 -6.57 -38.07
N LEU A 323 10.63 -6.67 -36.75
CA LEU A 323 11.77 -6.16 -35.97
C LEU A 323 13.07 -6.88 -36.36
N SER A 324 13.02 -8.20 -36.54
CA SER A 324 14.16 -9.01 -37.00
C SER A 324 14.67 -8.51 -38.35
N LYS A 325 13.76 -8.22 -39.31
CA LYS A 325 14.14 -7.66 -40.62
C LYS A 325 14.79 -6.28 -40.51
N ILE A 326 14.24 -5.39 -39.68
CA ILE A 326 14.75 -4.01 -39.51
C ILE A 326 16.12 -4.01 -38.81
N THR A 327 16.26 -4.82 -37.76
CA THR A 327 17.48 -4.89 -36.94
C THR A 327 18.54 -5.84 -37.51
N LYS A 328 18.23 -6.54 -38.61
CA LYS A 328 19.00 -7.67 -39.14
C LYS A 328 19.23 -8.78 -38.10
N GLY A 329 18.34 -8.88 -37.11
CA GLY A 329 18.30 -9.99 -36.17
C GLY A 329 17.88 -11.30 -36.86
N GLN A 330 18.05 -12.42 -36.18
CA GLN A 330 17.63 -13.75 -36.64
C GLN A 330 16.60 -14.34 -35.68
N GLU A 331 15.61 -15.04 -36.22
CA GLU A 331 14.68 -15.83 -35.41
C GLU A 331 15.40 -17.08 -34.93
N ILE A 332 15.55 -17.22 -33.60
CA ILE A 332 16.17 -18.39 -33.00
C ILE A 332 15.08 -19.35 -32.56
N VAL A 333 14.87 -20.41 -33.34
CA VAL A 333 13.84 -21.44 -33.08
C VAL A 333 14.35 -22.52 -32.13
N HIS A 334 15.67 -22.72 -32.05
CA HIS A 334 16.32 -23.73 -31.21
C HIS A 334 17.22 -23.07 -30.15
N PHE A 335 16.97 -23.37 -28.87
CA PHE A 335 17.74 -22.81 -27.74
C PHE A 335 19.18 -23.35 -27.62
N SER A 336 19.47 -24.48 -28.28
CA SER A 336 20.79 -25.11 -28.25
C SER A 336 21.82 -24.26 -28.99
N GLY A 337 22.82 -23.75 -28.27
CA GLY A 337 23.95 -22.98 -28.84
C GLY A 337 23.82 -21.46 -28.79
N LEU A 338 22.69 -20.92 -28.27
CA LEU A 338 22.40 -19.48 -28.23
C LEU A 338 23.48 -18.63 -27.52
N PHE A 339 24.22 -19.24 -26.59
CA PHE A 339 25.26 -18.56 -25.81
C PHE A 339 26.69 -18.77 -26.35
N GLN A 340 26.86 -19.49 -27.46
CA GLN A 340 28.19 -19.72 -28.05
C GLN A 340 28.66 -18.53 -28.90
N ASP A 341 27.73 -17.80 -29.52
CA ASP A 341 28.00 -16.64 -30.38
C ASP A 341 27.76 -15.29 -29.70
N ILE A 342 27.93 -15.21 -28.37
CA ILE A 342 27.83 -13.91 -27.67
C ILE A 342 29.08 -13.09 -28.04
N PRO A 343 28.94 -11.91 -28.68
CA PRO A 343 30.09 -11.07 -28.94
C PRO A 343 30.74 -10.63 -27.63
N GLU A 344 32.04 -10.84 -27.50
CA GLU A 344 32.83 -10.36 -26.35
C GLU A 344 32.86 -8.83 -26.36
N ASN A 345 31.95 -8.24 -25.59
CA ASN A 345 31.93 -6.80 -25.38
C ASN A 345 32.80 -6.45 -24.17
N SER A 346 33.87 -5.70 -24.40
CA SER A 346 34.70 -5.13 -23.34
C SER A 346 33.87 -4.20 -22.46
N ARG A 347 33.60 -4.64 -21.23
CA ARG A 347 32.86 -3.86 -20.24
C ARG A 347 33.83 -3.22 -19.25
N TYR A 348 33.85 -1.89 -19.20
CA TYR A 348 34.56 -1.17 -18.15
C TYR A 348 33.87 -1.44 -16.81
N GLN A 349 34.58 -2.13 -15.90
CA GLN A 349 34.13 -2.27 -14.52
C GLN A 349 34.80 -1.19 -13.67
N SER A 350 34.01 -0.53 -12.83
CA SER A 350 34.54 0.46 -11.89
C SER A 350 35.36 -0.25 -10.81
N LEU A 351 36.66 0.08 -10.74
CA LEU A 351 37.54 -0.38 -9.67
C LEU A 351 37.43 0.47 -8.40
N LEU A 352 36.64 1.54 -8.44
CA LEU A 352 36.47 2.49 -7.34
C LEU A 352 36.03 1.84 -6.02
N PRO A 353 35.06 0.91 -5.95
CA PRO A 353 34.68 0.30 -4.67
C PRO A 353 35.81 -0.51 -4.04
N TYR A 354 36.62 -1.19 -4.86
CA TYR A 354 37.78 -1.95 -4.38
C TYR A 354 38.89 -1.02 -3.89
N LEU A 355 39.18 0.05 -4.64
CA LEU A 355 40.16 1.06 -4.23
C LEU A 355 39.73 1.82 -2.98
N ALA A 356 38.45 2.16 -2.86
CA ALA A 356 37.89 2.80 -1.66
C ALA A 356 38.02 1.90 -0.42
N PHE A 357 37.78 0.59 -0.57
CA PHE A 357 37.99 -0.37 0.50
C PHE A 357 39.47 -0.47 0.90
N ILE A 358 40.39 -0.48 -0.06
CA ILE A 358 41.84 -0.48 0.21
C ILE A 358 42.25 0.80 0.96
N ILE A 359 41.74 1.97 0.55
CA ILE A 359 42.01 3.24 1.24
C ILE A 359 41.48 3.21 2.67
N LEU A 360 40.27 2.69 2.90
CA LEU A 360 39.72 2.50 4.24
C LEU A 360 40.61 1.59 5.09
N LEU A 361 41.09 0.48 4.53
CA LEU A 361 41.99 -0.44 5.24
C LEU A 361 43.32 0.25 5.61
N LEU A 362 43.90 0.98 4.68
CA LEU A 362 45.15 1.72 4.88
C LEU A 362 45.02 2.81 5.94
N THR A 363 43.91 3.56 5.94
CA THR A 363 43.65 4.59 6.96
C THR A 363 43.42 3.98 8.34
N LEU A 364 42.71 2.85 8.44
CA LEU A 364 42.57 2.13 9.71
C LEU A 364 43.91 1.61 10.21
N LEU A 365 44.78 1.11 9.32
CA LEU A 365 46.13 0.68 9.66
C LEU A 365 47.01 1.86 10.11
N GLU A 366 46.91 3.02 9.47
CA GLU A 366 47.63 4.23 9.88
C GLU A 366 47.20 4.68 11.28
N ILE A 367 45.89 4.74 11.54
CA ILE A 367 45.35 5.10 12.85
C ILE A 367 45.77 4.07 13.90
N GLY A 368 45.64 2.78 13.62
CA GLY A 368 46.09 1.72 14.52
C GLY A 368 47.59 1.81 14.82
N GLY A 369 48.39 2.09 13.80
CA GLY A 369 49.83 2.30 13.90
C GLY A 369 50.19 3.49 14.80
N ARG A 370 49.60 4.66 14.55
CA ARG A 370 49.92 5.90 15.30
C ARG A 370 49.31 5.94 16.70
N ARG A 371 48.10 5.41 16.88
CA ARG A 371 47.31 5.59 18.11
C ARG A 371 47.41 4.43 19.09
N VAL A 372 47.64 3.22 18.58
CA VAL A 372 47.71 1.98 19.39
C VAL A 372 49.12 1.38 19.39
N GLY A 373 50.04 1.90 18.57
CA GLY A 373 51.40 1.36 18.43
C GLY A 373 51.41 -0.02 17.74
N LEU A 374 50.41 -0.32 16.91
CA LEU A 374 50.33 -1.62 16.21
C LEU A 374 51.54 -1.85 15.29
N LEU A 375 52.02 -0.81 14.60
CA LEU A 375 53.17 -0.89 13.70
C LEU A 375 54.49 -1.14 14.44
N SER A 376 54.70 -0.54 15.62
CA SER A 376 55.92 -0.78 16.41
C SER A 376 55.98 -2.17 17.04
N LYS A 377 54.82 -2.81 17.30
CA LYS A 377 54.75 -4.23 17.69
C LYS A 377 55.04 -5.19 16.53
N ILE A 378 54.69 -4.79 15.30
CA ILE A 378 54.95 -5.54 14.08
C ILE A 378 56.43 -5.44 13.67
N ASP A 379 57.09 -4.29 13.88
CA ASP A 379 58.52 -4.12 13.62
C ASP A 379 59.39 -5.11 14.41
N HIS A 380 59.01 -5.47 15.63
CA HIS A 380 59.74 -6.49 16.40
C HIS A 380 59.51 -7.93 15.93
N PHE A 381 58.40 -8.19 15.21
CA PHE A 381 58.06 -9.53 14.73
C PHE A 381 58.50 -9.79 13.29
N LEU A 382 58.50 -8.78 12.41
CA LEU A 382 58.83 -8.94 10.99
C LEU A 382 60.30 -8.59 10.64
N LEU A 383 60.98 -7.73 11.39
CA LEU A 383 62.39 -7.38 11.10
C LEU A 383 63.40 -8.38 11.69
N ARG A 384 62.97 -9.42 12.42
CA ARG A 384 63.86 -10.48 12.92
C ARG A 384 64.08 -11.62 11.93
N ASP A 385 63.14 -11.83 11.00
CA ASP A 385 63.22 -12.92 9.99
C ASP A 385 63.25 -12.43 8.53
N TRP A 386 63.32 -11.12 8.28
CA TRP A 386 63.59 -10.57 6.93
C TRP A 386 65.10 -10.62 6.60
N LYS A 387 65.65 -11.83 6.55
CA LYS A 387 66.92 -12.16 5.87
C LYS A 387 66.67 -13.23 4.82
N ILE A 388 65.70 -13.02 3.93
CA ILE A 388 65.48 -13.92 2.78
C ILE A 388 65.19 -13.12 1.50
N THR A 389 66.27 -12.94 0.73
CA THR A 389 66.38 -13.28 -0.70
C THR A 389 65.70 -12.36 -1.73
N GLY A 390 66.43 -11.30 -2.11
CA GLY A 390 66.24 -10.52 -3.34
C GLY A 390 66.43 -11.28 -4.67
N GLN A 391 66.42 -12.62 -4.68
CA GLN A 391 66.50 -13.43 -5.90
C GLN A 391 65.14 -14.00 -6.35
N GLY A 392 64.10 -13.97 -5.51
CA GLY A 392 62.77 -14.49 -5.86
C GLY A 392 61.97 -13.54 -6.77
N PHE A 393 62.07 -12.23 -6.55
CA PHE A 393 61.33 -11.22 -7.29
C PHE A 393 61.85 -11.05 -8.74
N LEU A 394 63.16 -11.18 -8.94
CA LEU A 394 63.79 -11.14 -10.28
C LEU A 394 63.38 -12.35 -11.15
N ARG A 395 63.18 -13.54 -10.56
CA ARG A 395 62.68 -14.71 -11.30
C ARG A 395 61.22 -14.60 -11.73
N ILE A 396 60.39 -13.87 -10.97
CA ILE A 396 58.98 -13.65 -11.32
C ILE A 396 58.85 -12.63 -12.45
N LEU A 397 59.72 -11.61 -12.48
CA LEU A 397 59.78 -10.64 -13.58
C LEU A 397 60.29 -11.28 -14.89
N GLN A 398 61.30 -12.16 -14.81
CA GLN A 398 61.80 -12.90 -15.99
C GLN A 398 60.75 -13.87 -16.55
N ARG A 399 60.00 -14.59 -15.70
CA ARG A 399 58.90 -15.47 -16.16
C ARG A 399 57.75 -14.73 -16.85
N SER A 400 57.56 -13.44 -16.58
CA SER A 400 56.53 -12.64 -17.24
C SER A 400 56.96 -12.19 -18.64
N GLN A 401 58.26 -11.97 -18.86
CA GLN A 401 58.80 -11.64 -20.19
C GLN A 401 58.80 -12.87 -21.12
N ASP A 402 59.21 -14.06 -20.63
CA ASP A 402 59.18 -15.30 -21.42
C ASP A 402 57.76 -15.69 -21.88
N LYS A 403 56.73 -15.36 -21.08
CA LYS A 403 55.33 -15.67 -21.42
C LYS A 403 54.80 -14.74 -22.53
N LYS A 404 55.26 -13.49 -22.56
CA LYS A 404 54.94 -12.50 -23.60
C LYS A 404 55.61 -12.84 -24.94
N GLU A 405 56.85 -13.33 -24.94
CA GLU A 405 57.52 -13.77 -26.17
C GLU A 405 56.92 -15.07 -26.76
N LYS A 406 56.41 -15.97 -25.90
CA LYS A 406 55.67 -17.16 -26.34
C LYS A 406 54.30 -16.86 -26.96
N GLU A 407 53.56 -15.87 -26.45
CA GLU A 407 52.27 -15.48 -27.04
C GLU A 407 52.44 -14.72 -28.37
N THR A 408 53.49 -13.91 -28.49
CA THR A 408 53.77 -13.12 -29.71
C THR A 408 54.25 -14.02 -30.87
N SER A 409 54.99 -15.09 -30.57
CA SER A 409 55.44 -16.07 -31.58
C SER A 409 54.32 -17.01 -32.07
N ILE A 410 53.29 -17.26 -31.26
CA ILE A 410 52.10 -18.05 -31.66
C ILE A 410 51.16 -17.24 -32.57
N GLN A 411 51.06 -15.91 -32.39
CA GLN A 411 50.28 -15.04 -33.27
C GLN A 411 50.94 -14.79 -34.62
N GLN A 412 52.28 -14.66 -34.71
CA GLN A 412 52.96 -14.49 -35.99
C GLN A 412 52.94 -15.73 -36.89
N LYS A 413 52.77 -16.93 -36.33
CA LYS A 413 52.69 -18.18 -37.10
C LYS A 413 51.31 -18.44 -37.76
N LYS A 414 50.27 -17.69 -37.38
CA LYS A 414 48.90 -17.83 -37.92
C LYS A 414 48.54 -16.86 -39.05
N ILE A 415 49.40 -15.87 -39.36
CA ILE A 415 49.09 -14.80 -40.34
C ILE A 415 49.74 -15.05 -41.72
N ALA A 416 50.55 -16.10 -41.88
CA ALA A 416 51.16 -16.44 -43.17
C ALA A 416 50.25 -17.34 -44.03
N SER A 417 49.27 -16.75 -44.71
CA SER A 417 48.69 -17.28 -45.96
C SER A 417 48.15 -16.09 -46.77
N PRO A 418 48.65 -15.82 -47.99
CA PRO A 418 48.35 -14.58 -48.69
C PRO A 418 46.97 -14.65 -49.37
N ILE A 419 46.14 -13.61 -49.17
CA ILE A 419 44.93 -13.37 -49.96
C ILE A 419 45.18 -12.16 -50.86
N ASP A 420 44.98 -12.40 -52.15
CA ASP A 420 45.24 -11.53 -53.30
C ASP A 420 44.26 -10.33 -53.36
N PHE A 421 44.80 -9.12 -53.46
CA PHE A 421 44.04 -7.87 -53.57
C PHE A 421 44.18 -7.27 -54.98
N GLN A 422 43.48 -7.84 -55.95
CA GLN A 422 43.19 -7.16 -57.23
C GLN A 422 41.77 -7.44 -57.72
N LYS A 423 40.87 -6.48 -57.43
CA LYS A 423 39.49 -6.21 -57.92
C LYS A 423 38.70 -5.82 -56.67
N VAL A 424 38.17 -4.60 -56.51
CA VAL A 424 37.24 -3.93 -57.40
C VAL A 424 37.35 -2.43 -57.13
N SER A 425 37.54 -1.67 -58.20
CA SER A 425 37.44 -0.22 -58.22
C SER A 425 36.03 0.21 -58.65
N LYS A 426 35.67 1.42 -58.20
CA LYS A 426 34.63 2.34 -58.72
C LYS A 426 33.22 2.22 -58.14
N THR A 427 32.98 3.08 -57.15
CA THR A 427 31.71 3.77 -56.90
C THR A 427 31.56 4.94 -57.90
N PRO A 428 30.34 5.28 -58.34
CA PRO A 428 30.01 6.65 -58.76
C PRO A 428 29.25 7.41 -57.66
N LEU A 429 29.61 8.68 -57.51
CA LEU A 429 28.86 9.75 -56.84
C LEU A 429 27.75 10.27 -57.76
N VAL A 430 26.68 10.83 -57.17
CA VAL A 430 25.64 11.77 -57.70
C VAL A 430 24.44 11.68 -56.74
N GLU A 431 23.72 12.72 -56.28
CA GLU A 431 23.75 14.17 -56.41
C GLU A 431 22.91 14.77 -55.27
N GLU A 432 23.22 16.00 -54.91
CA GLU A 432 22.49 16.89 -54.02
C GLU A 432 21.52 17.73 -54.88
N GLU A 433 20.23 17.89 -54.53
CA GLU A 433 19.50 19.13 -54.81
C GLU A 433 18.13 19.28 -54.10
N LYS A 434 18.00 20.42 -53.40
CA LYS A 434 16.87 21.37 -53.30
C LYS A 434 15.54 21.02 -52.58
N ASN A 435 15.36 21.67 -51.42
CA ASN A 435 14.07 22.16 -50.90
C ASN A 435 13.51 23.31 -51.77
N PRO A 436 12.17 23.52 -51.86
CA PRO A 436 11.44 24.46 -50.97
C PRO A 436 9.91 24.13 -50.81
N PRO A 437 9.02 24.99 -50.24
CA PRO A 437 9.14 26.11 -49.29
C PRO A 437 8.26 25.90 -48.01
N PRO A 438 8.29 26.83 -47.03
CA PRO A 438 7.50 26.73 -45.79
C PRO A 438 6.09 27.31 -45.96
N SER A 439 5.11 26.75 -45.24
CA SER A 439 3.80 27.37 -45.04
C SER A 439 3.39 27.34 -43.56
N SER A 440 2.94 28.50 -43.11
CA SER A 440 2.71 28.93 -41.73
C SER A 440 1.36 28.45 -41.15
N PRO A 441 1.05 28.73 -39.87
CA PRO A 441 0.24 27.87 -39.00
C PRO A 441 -1.27 28.11 -39.11
N VAL A 442 -2.06 27.05 -38.86
CA VAL A 442 -3.47 27.19 -38.50
C VAL A 442 -3.73 26.45 -37.18
N LYS A 443 -4.17 27.24 -36.20
CA LYS A 443 -4.66 26.87 -34.88
C LYS A 443 -5.79 25.84 -34.97
N GLY A 444 -5.62 24.72 -34.26
CA GLY A 444 -6.69 23.85 -33.79
C GLY A 444 -6.33 23.40 -32.38
N LYS A 445 -7.12 23.83 -31.40
CA LYS A 445 -6.97 23.56 -29.96
C LYS A 445 -7.31 22.11 -29.64
N GLU A 446 -6.52 21.48 -28.79
CA GLU A 446 -6.96 20.68 -27.63
C GLU A 446 -5.71 20.24 -26.85
N GLU A 447 -5.23 21.14 -25.99
CA GLU A 447 -4.35 20.80 -24.86
C GLU A 447 -5.20 20.16 -23.77
N GLU A 448 -5.00 18.87 -23.51
CA GLU A 448 -5.41 18.25 -22.25
C GLU A 448 -4.48 18.76 -21.14
N LYS A 449 -5.10 19.44 -20.17
CA LYS A 449 -4.49 20.03 -18.99
C LYS A 449 -3.88 18.95 -18.08
N GLU A 450 -2.55 18.93 -17.97
CA GLU A 450 -1.93 18.61 -16.70
C GLU A 450 -2.20 19.78 -15.74
N GLU A 451 -3.09 19.55 -14.76
CA GLU A 451 -3.31 20.51 -13.68
C GLU A 451 -2.05 20.59 -12.80
N ASP A 452 -1.31 21.69 -13.00
CA ASP A 452 -0.20 22.14 -12.18
C ASP A 452 -0.67 22.42 -10.74
N ILE A 453 -0.49 21.38 -9.92
CA ILE A 453 -0.82 21.30 -8.50
C ILE A 453 -0.10 22.40 -7.70
N SER A 454 1.02 22.94 -8.21
CA SER A 454 1.80 24.00 -7.55
C SER A 454 1.09 25.37 -7.57
N GLY A 455 0.31 25.64 -8.62
CA GLY A 455 -0.47 26.87 -8.77
C GLY A 455 -1.64 26.97 -7.79
N LEU A 456 -2.28 25.84 -7.46
CA LEU A 456 -3.40 25.78 -6.51
C LEU A 456 -2.96 26.07 -5.06
N PHE A 457 -1.79 25.57 -4.65
CA PHE A 457 -1.22 25.88 -3.33
C PHE A 457 -0.82 27.36 -3.20
N SER A 458 -0.31 27.97 -4.26
CA SER A 458 0.04 29.41 -4.23
C SER A 458 -1.19 30.32 -4.16
N LYS A 459 -2.30 29.94 -4.81
CA LYS A 459 -3.60 30.63 -4.72
C LYS A 459 -4.25 30.48 -3.33
N ALA A 460 -4.21 29.28 -2.76
CA ALA A 460 -4.72 29.03 -1.40
C ALA A 460 -3.92 29.82 -0.35
N LYS A 461 -2.59 29.90 -0.50
CA LYS A 461 -1.72 30.68 0.39
C LYS A 461 -1.96 32.19 0.28
N LYS A 462 -2.18 32.72 -0.93
CA LYS A 462 -2.54 34.13 -1.14
C LYS A 462 -3.94 34.48 -0.62
N GLN A 463 -4.91 33.57 -0.68
CA GLN A 463 -6.25 33.78 -0.09
C GLN A 463 -6.27 33.68 1.43
N ALA A 464 -5.39 32.87 2.04
CA ALA A 464 -5.20 32.83 3.48
C ALA A 464 -4.54 34.11 4.00
N GLN A 465 -3.53 34.63 3.30
CA GLN A 465 -2.87 35.89 3.65
C GLN A 465 -3.84 37.08 3.59
N LYS A 466 -4.69 37.13 2.56
CA LYS A 466 -5.67 38.22 2.36
C LYS A 466 -6.82 38.23 3.38
N ARG A 467 -6.98 37.16 4.18
CA ARG A 467 -7.94 37.07 5.30
C ARG A 467 -7.32 37.40 6.66
N LEU A 468 -5.99 37.46 6.73
CA LEU A 468 -5.25 37.84 7.94
C LEU A 468 -4.96 39.35 7.99
N ASP A 469 -4.96 40.02 6.84
CA ASP A 469 -4.72 41.46 6.71
C ASP A 469 -6.03 42.30 6.58
N SER A 470 -7.20 41.68 6.82
CA SER A 470 -8.53 42.33 6.74
C SER A 470 -9.27 42.33 8.07
#